data_AF-A0A6S7DF46-F1
#
_entry.id   AF-A0A6S7DF46-F1
#
_cell.length_a   1.000
_cell.length_b   1.000
_cell.length_c   1.000
_cell.angle_alpha   90.00
_cell.angle_beta   90.00
_cell.angle_gamma   90.00
#
_symmetry.space_group_name_H-M   'P 1'
#
loop_
_entity.id
_entity.type
_entity.pdbx_description
1 polymer ?
#
loop_
_entity_poly.entity_id
_entity_poly.type
_entity_poly.pdbx_seq_one_letter_code
_entity_poly.pdbx_strand_id
1 'polypeptide(L)'
;MSGRGLSVIVQDEPLALPYRVQHEGSDSLSSKLDEPQALIYACIQSRHHDGHVRQRQIERLAGASEPWVVPFVVQLCSEYVVEILQDIEACLPLLDKRTYGTVLRDNPAFLDLAQQRMTSYWDCYYRRRWLRSETYVGFRLFKQFRDWQVSG
;
A
#
# COMPACT_ATOMS: atom_id res chain seq x y z
N MET A 1 -15.68 -17.53 -0.45
CA MET A 1 -15.00 -17.24 -1.74
C MET A 1 -13.51 -17.37 -1.49
N SER A 2 -12.84 -18.41 -2.00
CA SER A 2 -11.38 -18.46 -1.99
C SER A 2 -10.89 -17.29 -2.83
N GLY A 3 -10.46 -16.22 -2.16
CA GLY A 3 -10.04 -14.99 -2.82
C GLY A 3 -8.80 -15.28 -3.64
N ARG A 4 -8.91 -15.24 -4.98
CA ARG A 4 -7.73 -15.09 -5.83
C ARG A 4 -7.00 -13.84 -5.34
N GLY A 5 -5.75 -14.00 -4.91
CA GLY A 5 -4.90 -12.87 -4.56
C GLY A 5 -4.86 -11.88 -5.72
N LEU A 6 -4.75 -10.59 -5.39
CA LEU A 6 -4.51 -9.56 -6.40
C LEU A 6 -3.14 -9.83 -7.02
N SER A 7 -3.02 -9.77 -8.35
CA SER A 7 -1.74 -9.91 -9.03
C SER A 7 -1.38 -8.61 -9.72
N VAL A 8 -0.11 -8.22 -9.63
CA VAL A 8 0.48 -7.00 -10.19
C VAL A 8 1.76 -7.39 -10.92
N ILE A 9 1.99 -6.86 -12.12
CA ILE A 9 3.22 -7.07 -12.88
C ILE A 9 4.29 -6.12 -12.35
N VAL A 10 5.46 -6.64 -11.99
CA VAL A 10 6.61 -5.85 -11.54
C VAL A 10 7.82 -6.36 -12.28
N GLN A 11 8.49 -5.50 -13.06
CA GLN A 11 9.65 -5.88 -13.87
C GLN A 11 9.36 -7.13 -14.75
N ASP A 12 8.22 -7.10 -15.45
CA ASP A 12 7.70 -8.18 -16.30
C ASP A 12 7.33 -9.50 -15.59
N GLU A 13 7.42 -9.56 -14.26
CA GLU A 13 7.04 -10.75 -13.48
C GLU A 13 5.73 -10.54 -12.70
N PRO A 14 4.85 -11.56 -12.63
CA PRO A 14 3.63 -11.49 -11.84
C PRO A 14 3.93 -11.64 -10.35
N LEU A 15 3.61 -10.61 -9.57
CA LEU A 15 3.63 -10.61 -8.12
C LEU A 15 2.22 -10.83 -7.57
N ALA A 16 2.02 -11.86 -6.74
CA ALA A 16 0.76 -12.12 -6.08
C ALA A 16 0.75 -11.53 -4.66
N LEU A 17 -0.23 -10.67 -4.37
CA LEU A 17 -0.41 -10.07 -3.06
C LEU A 17 -1.34 -10.94 -2.21
N PRO A 18 -0.94 -11.34 -0.99
CA PRO A 18 -1.83 -11.96 -0.03
C PRO A 18 -3.00 -11.03 0.31
N TYR A 19 -4.21 -11.58 0.39
CA TYR A 19 -5.36 -10.79 0.82
C TYR A 19 -5.22 -10.36 2.29
N ARG A 20 -5.19 -11.34 3.20
CA ARG A 20 -4.88 -11.18 4.62
C ARG A 20 -4.04 -12.35 5.09
N VAL A 21 -3.05 -12.04 5.93
CA VAL A 21 -2.21 -13.05 6.59
C VAL A 21 -2.62 -13.12 8.06
N GLN A 22 -2.84 -14.34 8.54
CA GLN A 22 -3.00 -14.60 9.96
C GLN A 22 -1.71 -15.22 10.49
N HIS A 23 -1.09 -14.53 11.42
CA HIS A 23 0.12 -15.00 12.05
C HIS A 23 0.16 -14.45 13.48
N GLU A 24 0.39 -15.30 14.47
CA GLU A 24 0.59 -14.86 15.87
C GLU A 24 2.02 -14.32 16.10
N GLY A 25 2.60 -13.70 15.07
CA GLY A 25 4.03 -13.47 14.94
C GLY A 25 4.61 -12.59 16.03
N SER A 26 5.44 -13.22 16.87
CA SER A 26 6.41 -12.52 17.72
C SER A 26 7.35 -11.68 16.85
N ASP A 27 7.51 -10.41 17.19
CA ASP A 27 8.45 -9.46 16.54
C ASP A 27 9.92 -9.96 16.58
N SER A 28 10.21 -11.03 17.33
CA SER A 28 11.55 -11.66 17.45
C SER A 28 12.17 -12.15 16.15
N LEU A 29 11.38 -12.35 15.08
CA LEU A 29 11.95 -12.77 13.79
C LEU A 29 12.71 -11.63 13.11
N SER A 30 12.23 -10.39 13.25
CA SER A 30 12.74 -9.20 12.55
C SER A 30 14.23 -8.95 12.77
N SER A 31 14.75 -9.25 13.97
CA SER A 31 16.15 -9.03 14.34
C SER A 31 17.12 -10.07 13.78
N LYS A 32 16.61 -11.12 13.11
CA LYS A 32 17.41 -12.22 12.56
C LYS A 32 17.46 -12.22 11.02
N LEU A 33 16.73 -11.30 10.38
CA LEU A 33 16.61 -11.21 8.94
C LEU A 33 17.65 -10.27 8.37
N ASP A 34 18.23 -10.63 7.23
CA ASP A 34 18.97 -9.67 6.41
C ASP A 34 18.03 -8.66 5.75
N GLU A 35 18.57 -7.62 5.12
CA GLU A 35 17.76 -6.50 4.63
C GLU A 35 16.70 -6.93 3.59
N PRO A 36 17.03 -7.72 2.55
CA PRO A 36 16.02 -8.23 1.62
C PRO A 36 14.94 -9.08 2.29
N GLN A 37 15.32 -10.00 3.18
CA GLN A 37 14.35 -10.85 3.90
C GLN A 37 13.45 -10.01 4.79
N ALA A 38 14.01 -9.01 5.47
CA ALA A 38 13.26 -8.13 6.35
C ALA A 38 12.27 -7.24 5.59
N LEU A 39 12.62 -6.83 4.37
CA LEU A 39 11.72 -6.08 3.49
C LEU A 39 10.60 -6.97 2.92
N ILE A 40 10.90 -8.21 2.53
CA ILE A 40 9.88 -9.22 2.17
C ILE A 40 8.94 -9.47 3.35
N TYR A 41 9.50 -9.62 4.56
CA TYR A 41 8.72 -9.81 5.77
C TYR A 41 7.81 -8.60 6.05
N ALA A 42 8.32 -7.37 5.91
CA ALA A 42 7.52 -6.15 6.04
C ALA A 42 6.37 -6.11 5.01
N CYS A 43 6.60 -6.55 3.78
CA CYS A 43 5.55 -6.69 2.77
C CYS A 43 4.46 -7.68 3.20
N ILE A 44 4.84 -8.85 3.73
CA ILE A 44 3.90 -9.84 4.27
C ILE A 44 3.11 -9.24 5.46
N GLN A 45 3.79 -8.56 6.39
CA GLN A 45 3.19 -7.94 7.57
C GLN A 45 2.25 -6.78 7.21
N SER A 46 2.46 -6.09 6.09
CA SER A 46 1.50 -5.10 5.55
C SER A 46 0.15 -5.72 5.16
N ARG A 47 0.07 -7.05 5.05
CA ARG A 47 -1.16 -7.81 4.79
C ARG A 47 -1.72 -8.45 6.07
N HIS A 48 -1.16 -8.17 7.24
CA HIS A 48 -1.64 -8.73 8.50
C HIS A 48 -3.08 -8.28 8.82
N HIS A 49 -3.80 -9.09 9.60
CA HIS A 49 -5.18 -8.76 10.00
C HIS A 49 -5.23 -7.60 11.02
N ASP A 50 -4.26 -7.53 11.94
CA ASP A 50 -4.09 -6.42 12.88
C ASP A 50 -3.62 -5.13 12.15
N GLY A 51 -4.34 -4.03 12.37
CA GLY A 51 -3.99 -2.70 11.84
C GLY A 51 -2.68 -2.14 12.41
N HIS A 52 -2.37 -2.41 13.67
CA HIS A 52 -1.14 -1.93 14.29
C HIS A 52 0.10 -2.59 13.67
N VAL A 53 0.02 -3.89 13.37
CA VAL A 53 1.11 -4.61 12.68
C VAL A 53 1.36 -4.00 11.30
N ARG A 54 0.30 -3.71 10.54
CA ARG A 54 0.38 -3.07 9.22
C ARG A 54 1.02 -1.69 9.30
N GLN A 55 0.55 -0.86 10.23
CA GLN A 55 1.01 0.52 10.40
C GLN A 55 2.51 0.58 10.74
N ARG A 56 3.02 -0.32 11.59
CA ARG A 56 4.45 -0.40 11.94
C ARG A 56 5.39 -0.62 10.75
N GLN A 57 4.88 -1.11 9.61
CA GLN A 57 5.73 -1.39 8.44
C GLN A 57 5.89 -0.17 7.52
N ILE A 58 5.09 0.89 7.70
CA ILE A 58 4.96 1.99 6.72
C ILE A 58 6.31 2.66 6.45
N GLU A 59 7.03 3.08 7.50
CA GLU A 59 8.31 3.77 7.34
C GLU A 59 9.33 2.91 6.59
N ARG A 60 9.41 1.61 6.92
CA ARG A 60 10.31 0.67 6.26
C ARG A 60 9.98 0.48 4.78
N LEU A 61 8.70 0.30 4.46
CA LEU A 61 8.24 0.14 3.08
C LEU A 61 8.38 1.44 2.28
N ALA A 62 8.21 2.59 2.92
CA ALA A 62 8.35 3.88 2.26
C ALA A 62 9.79 4.24 1.91
N GLY A 63 10.76 3.80 2.73
CA GLY A 63 12.19 3.99 2.45
C GLY A 63 12.79 2.99 1.45
N ALA A 64 12.01 2.01 0.99
CA ALA A 64 12.49 0.99 0.06
C ALA A 64 12.49 1.49 -1.38
N SER A 65 13.50 1.08 -2.14
CA SER A 65 13.67 1.43 -3.56
C SER A 65 13.18 0.33 -4.51
N GLU A 66 12.89 -0.84 -3.94
CA GLU A 66 12.55 -2.07 -4.62
C GLU A 66 11.15 -1.99 -5.26
N PRO A 67 11.01 -2.18 -6.58
CA PRO A 67 9.72 -2.03 -7.27
C PRO A 67 8.61 -2.94 -6.74
N TRP A 68 8.95 -4.12 -6.23
CA TRP A 68 7.99 -5.08 -5.69
C TRP A 68 7.37 -4.65 -4.36
N VAL A 69 7.86 -3.57 -3.73
CA VAL A 69 7.26 -2.96 -2.53
C VAL A 69 6.06 -2.08 -2.89
N VAL A 70 6.08 -1.43 -4.06
CA VAL A 70 5.04 -0.49 -4.50
C VAL A 70 3.62 -1.04 -4.35
N PRO A 71 3.31 -2.29 -4.79
CA PRO A 71 1.96 -2.82 -4.68
C PRO A 71 1.49 -2.97 -3.23
N PHE A 72 2.39 -3.23 -2.28
CA PHE A 72 2.03 -3.38 -0.87
C PHE A 72 1.66 -2.03 -0.24
N VAL A 73 2.42 -0.96 -0.54
CA VAL A 73 2.09 0.40 -0.07
C VAL A 73 0.78 0.90 -0.67
N VAL A 74 0.58 0.72 -1.98
CA VAL A 74 -0.67 1.13 -2.65
C VAL A 74 -1.86 0.30 -2.13
N GLN A 75 -1.65 -0.97 -1.83
CA GLN A 75 -2.69 -1.82 -1.25
C GLN A 75 -3.04 -1.37 0.19
N LEU A 76 -2.08 -0.93 1.02
CA LEU A 76 -2.36 -0.29 2.31
C LEU A 76 -3.25 0.95 2.14
N CYS A 77 -3.02 1.73 1.08
CA CYS A 77 -3.84 2.91 0.77
C CYS A 77 -5.28 2.58 0.33
N SER A 78 -5.55 1.33 -0.03
CA SER A 78 -6.87 0.89 -0.50
C SER A 78 -7.77 0.36 0.63
N GLU A 79 -7.37 0.52 1.89
CA GLU A 79 -8.04 -0.06 3.06
C GLU A 79 -8.70 1.00 3.97
N TYR A 80 -9.54 0.54 4.89
CA TYR A 80 -10.43 1.40 5.67
C TYR A 80 -9.78 2.10 6.87
N VAL A 81 -8.46 2.07 7.05
CA VAL A 81 -7.79 2.64 8.24
C VAL A 81 -7.18 4.00 7.86
N VAL A 82 -7.81 5.09 8.28
CA VAL A 82 -7.38 6.45 7.91
C VAL A 82 -6.01 6.82 8.47
N GLU A 83 -5.64 6.30 9.64
CA GLU A 83 -4.33 6.53 10.27
C GLU A 83 -3.19 6.00 9.40
N ILE A 84 -3.37 4.84 8.77
CA ILE A 84 -2.41 4.28 7.80
C ILE A 84 -2.25 5.22 6.60
N LEU A 85 -3.34 5.82 6.11
CA LEU A 85 -3.27 6.78 5.03
C LEU A 85 -2.50 8.04 5.43
N GLN A 86 -2.70 8.53 6.67
CA GLN A 86 -1.99 9.71 7.18
C GLN A 86 -0.50 9.45 7.31
N ASP A 87 -0.11 8.29 7.82
CA ASP A 87 1.30 7.90 7.95
C ASP A 87 1.97 7.74 6.57
N ILE A 88 1.29 7.13 5.60
CA ILE A 88 1.79 7.04 4.23
C ILE A 88 1.89 8.43 3.58
N GLU A 89 0.92 9.32 3.82
CA GLU A 89 0.99 10.71 3.34
C GLU A 89 2.21 11.44 3.91
N ALA A 90 2.51 11.27 5.20
CA ALA A 90 3.71 11.83 5.83
C ALA A 90 5.01 11.27 5.22
N CYS A 91 4.98 10.02 4.76
CA CYS A 91 6.11 9.36 4.12
C CYS A 91 6.23 9.62 2.60
N LEU A 92 5.31 10.36 1.97
CA LEU A 92 5.36 10.66 0.53
C LEU A 92 6.73 11.15 0.02
N PRO A 93 7.48 12.01 0.75
CA PRO A 93 8.81 12.45 0.32
C PRO A 93 9.86 11.34 0.23
N LEU A 94 9.64 10.22 0.91
CA LEU A 94 10.54 9.05 0.88
C LEU A 94 10.24 8.13 -0.31
N LEU A 95 9.02 8.17 -0.86
CA LEU A 95 8.62 7.29 -1.94
C LEU A 95 9.31 7.69 -3.25
N ASP A 96 9.94 6.72 -3.91
CA ASP A 96 10.53 6.94 -5.23
C ASP A 96 9.43 7.11 -6.29
N LYS A 97 9.19 8.37 -6.67
CA LYS A 97 8.22 8.75 -7.71
C LYS A 97 8.40 7.97 -9.02
N ARG A 98 9.64 7.73 -9.47
CA ARG A 98 9.90 7.05 -10.74
C ARG A 98 9.53 5.58 -10.63
N THR A 99 9.96 4.91 -9.56
CA THR A 99 9.64 3.50 -9.31
C THR A 99 8.13 3.29 -9.17
N TYR A 100 7.44 4.13 -8.39
CA TYR A 100 5.99 4.08 -8.27
C TYR A 100 5.30 4.36 -9.62
N GLY A 101 5.77 5.37 -10.34
CA GLY A 101 5.24 5.73 -11.66
C GLY A 101 5.27 4.57 -12.65
N THR A 102 6.43 3.90 -12.77
CA THR A 102 6.60 2.72 -13.65
C THR A 102 5.64 1.59 -13.28
N VAL A 103 5.65 1.13 -12.02
CA VAL A 103 4.79 0.01 -11.59
C VAL A 103 3.31 0.32 -11.79
N LEU A 104 2.89 1.56 -11.51
CA LEU A 104 1.49 1.96 -11.67
C LEU A 104 1.08 2.13 -13.14
N ARG A 105 2.01 2.55 -14.01
CA ARG A 105 1.78 2.65 -15.45
C ARG A 105 1.55 1.28 -16.07
N ASP A 106 2.32 0.28 -15.64
CA ASP A 106 2.21 -1.09 -16.12
C ASP A 106 0.95 -1.79 -15.59
N ASN A 107 0.34 -1.25 -14.52
CA ASN A 107 -0.80 -1.86 -13.83
C ASN A 107 -1.96 -0.86 -13.59
N PRO A 108 -2.57 -0.29 -14.64
CA PRO A 108 -3.62 0.71 -14.47
C PRO A 108 -4.85 0.15 -13.76
N ALA A 109 -5.25 -1.09 -14.06
CA ALA A 109 -6.39 -1.76 -13.42
C ALA A 109 -6.17 -1.99 -11.91
N PHE A 110 -4.92 -2.20 -11.48
CA PHE A 110 -4.59 -2.31 -10.05
C PHE A 110 -4.83 -0.98 -9.34
N LEU A 111 -4.33 0.13 -9.90
CA LEU A 111 -4.52 1.46 -9.31
C LEU A 111 -6.00 1.87 -9.31
N ASP A 112 -6.74 1.56 -10.38
CA ASP A 112 -8.19 1.79 -10.48
C ASP A 112 -8.94 1.07 -9.36
N LEU A 113 -8.68 -0.23 -9.18
CA LEU A 113 -9.32 -1.02 -8.13
C LEU A 113 -8.97 -0.52 -6.73
N ALA A 114 -7.69 -0.17 -6.50
CA ALA A 114 -7.24 0.38 -5.23
C ALA A 114 -7.96 1.70 -4.91
N GLN A 115 -8.12 2.57 -5.91
CA GLN A 115 -8.82 3.85 -5.76
C GLN A 115 -10.32 3.66 -5.49
N GLN A 116 -10.98 2.74 -6.20
CA GLN A 116 -12.39 2.41 -5.98
C GLN A 116 -12.65 1.93 -4.55
N ARG A 117 -11.76 1.08 -4.02
CA ARG A 117 -11.85 0.61 -2.62
C ARG A 117 -11.66 1.75 -1.63
N MET A 118 -10.63 2.58 -1.82
CA MET A 118 -10.41 3.77 -0.98
C MET A 118 -11.65 4.67 -0.96
N THR A 119 -12.24 4.95 -2.12
CA THR A 119 -13.47 5.74 -2.24
C THR A 119 -14.65 5.08 -1.53
N SER A 120 -14.84 3.77 -1.69
CA SER A 120 -15.90 3.02 -1.00
C SER A 120 -15.76 3.09 0.52
N TYR A 121 -14.54 2.98 1.06
CA TYR A 121 -14.31 3.07 2.49
C TYR A 121 -14.48 4.49 3.02
N TRP A 122 -14.02 5.49 2.27
CA TRP A 122 -14.33 6.88 2.59
C TRP A 122 -15.83 7.12 2.66
N ASP A 123 -16.60 6.68 1.65
CA ASP A 123 -18.04 6.91 1.59
C ASP A 123 -18.78 6.26 2.77
N CYS A 124 -18.39 5.03 3.13
CA CYS A 124 -19.02 4.26 4.19
C CYS A 124 -18.70 4.78 5.59
N TYR A 125 -17.42 5.09 5.88
CA TYR A 125 -16.94 5.32 7.24
C TYR A 125 -16.61 6.80 7.54
N TYR A 126 -16.22 7.58 6.53
CA TYR A 126 -15.54 8.85 6.74
C TYR A 126 -16.22 10.07 6.11
N ARG A 127 -17.12 9.88 5.14
CA ARG A 127 -17.80 10.98 4.43
C ARG A 127 -18.52 11.96 5.35
N ARG A 128 -19.12 11.49 6.44
CA ARG A 128 -19.80 12.39 7.41
C ARG A 128 -18.83 13.35 8.10
N ARG A 129 -17.58 12.93 8.32
CA ARG A 129 -16.52 13.73 8.94
C ARG A 129 -15.78 14.60 7.92
N TRP A 130 -15.59 14.09 6.70
CA TRP A 130 -14.98 14.80 5.58
C TRP A 130 -15.92 14.83 4.38
N LEU A 131 -16.84 15.79 4.38
CA LEU A 131 -17.89 15.94 3.37
C LEU A 131 -17.34 16.22 1.97
N ARG A 132 -16.20 16.91 1.88
CA ARG A 132 -15.48 17.16 0.64
C ARG A 132 -14.42 16.08 0.46
N SER A 133 -14.52 15.30 -0.61
CA SER A 133 -13.57 14.24 -0.95
C SER A 133 -12.11 14.72 -0.93
N GLU A 134 -11.86 15.92 -1.41
CA GLU A 134 -10.52 16.50 -1.54
C GLU A 134 -9.83 16.74 -0.18
N THR A 135 -10.63 16.82 0.90
CA THR A 135 -10.11 16.99 2.27
C THR A 135 -9.71 15.68 2.92
N TYR A 136 -10.14 14.54 2.36
CA TYR A 136 -9.76 13.22 2.86
C TYR A 136 -8.42 12.78 2.26
N VAL A 137 -7.52 12.31 3.13
CA VAL A 137 -6.13 11.94 2.79
C VAL A 137 -6.05 10.92 1.65
N GLY A 138 -6.98 9.96 1.59
CA GLY A 138 -6.99 8.97 0.52
C GLY A 138 -7.06 9.59 -0.88
N PHE A 139 -7.89 10.60 -1.10
CA PHE A 139 -7.98 11.24 -2.43
C PHE A 139 -6.71 12.01 -2.80
N ARG A 140 -6.02 12.61 -1.83
CA ARG A 140 -4.74 13.29 -2.07
C ARG A 140 -3.63 12.31 -2.44
N LEU A 141 -3.53 11.19 -1.72
CA LEU A 141 -2.60 10.10 -2.03
C LEU A 141 -2.84 9.54 -3.44
N PHE A 142 -4.09 9.21 -3.77
CA PHE A 142 -4.39 8.64 -5.09
C PHE A 142 -4.21 9.65 -6.22
N LYS A 143 -4.45 10.96 -5.98
CA LYS A 143 -4.05 12.00 -6.94
C LYS A 143 -2.54 11.96 -7.17
N GLN A 144 -1.74 11.88 -6.11
CA GLN A 144 -0.28 11.82 -6.23
C GLN A 144 0.20 10.59 -7.01
N PHE A 145 -0.39 9.42 -6.74
CA PHE A 145 -0.11 8.18 -7.49
C PHE A 145 -0.46 8.29 -8.97
N ARG A 146 -1.58 8.94 -9.32
CA ARG A 146 -1.96 9.21 -10.72
C ARG A 146 -0.99 10.18 -11.39
N ASP A 147 -0.58 11.23 -10.68
CA ASP A 147 0.40 12.19 -11.20
C ASP A 147 1.74 11.49 -11.51
N TRP A 148 2.16 10.53 -10.67
CA TRP A 148 3.35 9.70 -10.90
C TRP A 148 3.16 8.71 -12.04
N GLN A 149 2.00 8.05 -12.13
CA GLN A 149 1.64 7.13 -13.22
C GLN A 149 1.77 7.80 -14.60
N VAL A 150 1.44 9.08 -14.72
CA VAL A 150 1.55 9.82 -15.98
C VAL A 150 2.97 10.35 -16.22
N SER A 151 3.66 10.80 -15.16
CA SER A 151 4.96 11.48 -15.26
C SER A 151 6.21 10.58 -15.25
N GLY A 152 6.06 9.29 -14.90
CA GLY A 152 7.16 8.33 -14.66
C GLY A 152 7.90 7.82 -15.89
#